data_AF-A0A853EFV0-F1
#
_entry.id   AF-A0A853EFV0-F1
#
_cell.length_a   1.000
_cell.length_b   1.000
_cell.length_c   1.000
_cell.angle_alpha   90.00
_cell.angle_beta   90.00
_cell.angle_gamma   90.00
#
_symmetry.space_group_name_H-M   'P 1'
#
loop_
_entity.id
_entity.type
_entity.pdbx_description
1 polymer ?
#
loop_
_entity_poly.entity_id
_entity_poly.type
_entity_poly.pdbx_seq_one_letter_code
_entity_poly.pdbx_strand_id
1 'polypeptide(L)'
;MSTTDARGHKIPEGTDPASRQSLLDLSLSIPSVATAGSLSAANEHVARLRQAGITATADAPVIVWRSDVNVLTAWDGKNWIINRGIKVTAPDSTLPVGRQLIIAMGSKVVRTDNSGKAVLDYGQAFEYVIAPMIATGDGVAAPFVSRGQWGNYRGCDVFAYYANGQPIKNTNVRVNYLVIGW
;
A
#
# COMPACT_ATOMS: atom_id res chain seq x y z
N MET A 1 42.65 -16.89 0.32
CA MET A 1 41.44 -17.73 0.30
C MET A 1 40.36 -16.86 -0.34
N SER A 2 39.72 -17.29 -1.43
CA SER A 2 38.75 -16.44 -2.15
C SER A 2 37.40 -16.49 -1.42
N THR A 3 36.92 -15.34 -0.94
CA THR A 3 35.56 -15.23 -0.40
C THR A 3 34.58 -15.15 -1.56
N THR A 4 33.43 -15.84 -1.46
CA THR A 4 32.36 -15.77 -2.46
C THR A 4 31.05 -15.34 -1.81
N ASP A 5 30.26 -14.52 -2.52
CA ASP A 5 28.94 -14.11 -2.07
C ASP A 5 27.92 -15.28 -2.14
N ALA A 6 26.71 -15.07 -1.60
CA ALA A 6 25.65 -16.09 -1.61
C ALA A 6 25.13 -16.47 -3.02
N ARG A 7 25.61 -15.80 -4.08
CA ARG A 7 25.34 -16.10 -5.49
C ARG A 7 26.53 -16.81 -6.18
N GLY A 8 27.63 -17.03 -5.45
CA GLY A 8 28.85 -17.67 -5.96
C GLY A 8 29.83 -16.71 -6.64
N HIS A 9 29.62 -15.40 -6.54
CA HIS A 9 30.54 -14.41 -7.13
C HIS A 9 31.75 -14.18 -6.21
N LYS A 10 32.94 -14.04 -6.78
CA LYS A 10 34.14 -13.67 -6.02
C LYS A 10 33.95 -12.29 -5.38
N ILE A 11 34.24 -12.17 -4.08
CA ILE A 11 34.35 -10.91 -3.37
C ILE A 11 35.82 -10.49 -3.43
N PRO A 12 36.16 -9.35 -4.05
CA PRO A 12 37.54 -8.85 -4.06
C PRO A 12 38.01 -8.46 -2.66
N GLU A 13 39.20 -8.92 -2.28
CA GLU A 13 39.81 -8.60 -0.99
C GLU A 13 40.70 -7.36 -1.08
N GLY A 14 40.95 -6.68 0.04
CA GLY A 14 41.81 -5.48 0.06
C GLY A 14 43.27 -5.74 -0.37
N THR A 15 43.69 -7.00 -0.38
CA THR A 15 45.01 -7.45 -0.88
C THR A 15 45.00 -7.87 -2.35
N ASP A 16 43.84 -7.91 -3.01
CA ASP A 16 43.76 -8.28 -4.42
C ASP A 16 44.32 -7.15 -5.31
N PRO A 17 45.11 -7.47 -6.35
CA PRO A 17 45.60 -6.46 -7.28
C PRO A 17 44.43 -5.76 -7.97
N ALA A 18 44.50 -4.43 -8.06
CA ALA A 18 43.52 -3.63 -8.78
C ALA A 18 43.56 -4.01 -10.27
N SER A 19 42.49 -4.62 -10.77
CA SER A 19 42.35 -5.06 -12.15
C SER A 19 40.93 -4.87 -12.64
N ARG A 20 40.72 -4.85 -13.97
CA ARG A 20 39.38 -4.82 -14.55
C ARG A 20 38.51 -5.99 -14.06
N GLN A 21 39.12 -7.16 -13.87
CA GLN A 21 38.41 -8.32 -13.33
C GLN A 21 37.97 -8.09 -11.89
N SER A 22 38.83 -7.50 -11.05
CA SER A 22 38.49 -7.16 -9.66
C SER A 22 37.32 -6.17 -9.57
N LEU A 23 37.21 -5.22 -10.51
CA LEU A 23 36.07 -4.30 -10.61
C LEU A 23 34.78 -5.00 -11.05
N LEU A 24 34.86 -5.94 -11.98
CA LEU A 24 33.71 -6.75 -12.41
C LEU A 24 33.23 -7.66 -11.27
N ASP A 25 34.15 -8.34 -10.59
CA ASP A 25 33.87 -9.19 -9.43
C ASP A 25 33.22 -8.37 -8.31
N LEU A 26 33.72 -7.16 -8.02
CA LEU A 26 33.09 -6.23 -7.08
C LEU A 26 31.66 -5.89 -7.52
N SER A 27 31.46 -5.50 -8.78
CA SER A 27 30.13 -5.13 -9.30
C SER A 27 29.13 -6.28 -9.19
N LEU A 28 29.59 -7.51 -9.42
CA LEU A 28 28.79 -8.72 -9.28
C LEU A 28 28.55 -9.08 -7.81
N SER A 29 29.47 -8.74 -6.90
CA SER A 29 29.30 -8.93 -5.45
C SER A 29 28.37 -7.90 -4.80
N ILE A 30 28.14 -6.74 -5.42
CA ILE A 30 27.17 -5.75 -4.92
C ILE A 30 25.77 -6.39 -5.01
N PRO A 31 25.00 -6.43 -3.91
CA PRO A 31 23.68 -7.04 -3.91
C PRO A 31 22.74 -6.28 -4.86
N SER A 32 22.23 -6.97 -5.88
CA SER A 32 21.00 -6.54 -6.54
C SER A 32 19.81 -6.97 -5.68
N VAL A 33 18.68 -6.27 -5.80
CA VAL A 33 17.45 -6.71 -5.14
C VAL A 33 17.10 -8.11 -5.66
N ALA A 34 16.99 -9.08 -4.75
CA ALA A 34 16.66 -10.45 -5.12
C ALA A 34 15.27 -10.51 -5.76
N THR A 35 15.13 -11.24 -6.87
CA THR A 35 13.83 -11.49 -7.50
C THR A 35 13.30 -12.85 -7.07
N ALA A 36 12.07 -12.91 -6.60
CA ALA A 36 11.38 -14.13 -6.20
C ALA A 36 10.04 -14.26 -6.94
N GLY A 37 9.80 -15.42 -7.56
CA GLY A 37 8.57 -15.71 -8.29
C GLY A 37 7.41 -16.19 -7.41
N SER A 38 7.56 -16.22 -6.09
CA SER A 38 6.51 -16.61 -5.13
C SER A 38 6.90 -16.23 -3.70
N LEU A 39 5.96 -16.37 -2.75
CA LEU A 39 6.22 -16.12 -1.33
C LEU A 39 7.17 -17.17 -0.75
N SER A 40 7.05 -18.42 -1.18
CA SER A 40 7.97 -19.49 -0.77
C SER A 40 9.41 -19.17 -1.17
N ALA A 41 9.62 -18.76 -2.43
CA ALA A 41 10.96 -18.41 -2.92
C ALA A 41 11.56 -17.20 -2.17
N ALA A 42 10.73 -16.24 -1.77
CA ALA A 42 11.15 -15.11 -0.95
C ALA A 42 11.52 -15.56 0.49
N ASN A 43 10.73 -16.45 1.10
CA ASN A 43 11.03 -17.03 2.42
C ASN A 43 12.33 -17.83 2.40
N GLU A 44 12.56 -18.62 1.34
CA GLU A 44 13.80 -19.36 1.15
C GLU A 44 15.01 -18.43 1.02
N HIS A 45 14.87 -17.31 0.33
CA HIS A 45 15.93 -16.30 0.25
C HIS A 45 16.26 -15.72 1.63
N VAL A 46 15.26 -15.35 2.42
CA VAL A 46 15.45 -14.88 3.80
C VAL A 46 16.10 -15.96 4.67
N ALA A 47 15.69 -17.22 4.52
CA ALA A 47 16.28 -18.34 5.26
C ALA A 47 17.77 -18.53 4.91
N ARG A 48 18.15 -18.44 3.63
CA ARG A 48 19.57 -18.50 3.19
C ARG A 48 20.38 -17.35 3.79
N LEU A 49 19.84 -16.13 3.80
CA LEU A 49 20.51 -14.99 4.44
C LEU A 49 20.72 -15.21 5.94
N ARG A 50 19.70 -15.74 6.64
CA ARG A 50 19.81 -16.09 8.06
C ARG A 50 20.88 -17.16 8.31
N GLN A 51 20.96 -18.18 7.46
CA GLN A 51 22.02 -19.21 7.54
C GLN A 51 23.41 -18.64 7.29
N ALA A 52 23.51 -17.58 6.47
CA ALA A 52 24.74 -16.82 6.26
C ALA A 52 25.05 -15.80 7.38
N GLY A 53 24.29 -15.81 8.49
CA GLY A 53 24.48 -14.90 9.62
C GLY A 53 23.87 -13.51 9.44
N ILE A 54 23.19 -13.24 8.32
CA ILE A 54 22.53 -11.96 8.06
C ILE A 54 21.16 -11.97 8.73
N THR A 55 20.99 -11.12 9.75
CA THR A 55 19.72 -10.98 10.47
C THR A 55 19.04 -9.68 10.05
N ALA A 56 17.85 -9.81 9.47
CA ALA A 56 17.01 -8.66 9.12
C ALA A 56 16.39 -8.04 10.38
N THR A 57 16.28 -6.72 10.40
CA THR A 57 15.55 -5.95 11.42
C THR A 57 14.64 -4.92 10.76
N ALA A 58 13.80 -4.24 11.55
CA ALA A 58 12.98 -3.15 11.04
C ALA A 58 13.82 -2.00 10.46
N ASP A 59 14.98 -1.70 11.05
CA ASP A 59 15.90 -0.66 10.59
C ASP A 59 16.80 -1.12 9.43
N ALA A 60 16.98 -2.44 9.27
CA ALA A 60 17.76 -3.07 8.21
C ALA A 60 17.00 -4.26 7.61
N PRO A 61 15.93 -4.02 6.84
CA PRO A 61 15.11 -5.08 6.28
C PRO A 61 15.78 -5.74 5.06
N VAL A 62 15.39 -6.99 4.79
CA VAL A 62 15.76 -7.67 3.54
C VAL A 62 14.75 -7.31 2.45
N ILE A 63 15.21 -6.74 1.34
CA ILE A 63 14.37 -6.31 0.24
C ILE A 63 14.35 -7.39 -0.86
N VAL A 64 13.14 -7.77 -1.28
CA VAL A 64 12.90 -8.77 -2.33
C VAL A 64 11.85 -8.25 -3.32
N TRP A 65 12.18 -8.27 -4.60
CA TRP A 65 11.23 -8.05 -5.70
C TRP A 65 10.39 -9.31 -5.92
N ARG A 66 9.08 -9.21 -5.75
CA ARG A 66 8.13 -10.31 -5.97
C ARG A 66 7.54 -10.20 -7.37
N SER A 67 8.05 -10.98 -8.31
CA SER A 67 7.67 -10.88 -9.73
C SER A 67 6.27 -11.40 -10.03
N ASP A 68 5.74 -12.31 -9.23
CA ASP A 68 4.38 -12.86 -9.39
C ASP A 68 3.27 -11.88 -8.99
N VAL A 69 3.57 -10.93 -8.10
CA VAL A 69 2.66 -9.85 -7.67
C VAL A 69 3.17 -8.45 -8.05
N ASN A 70 4.26 -8.40 -8.83
CA ASN A 70 4.87 -7.19 -9.39
C ASN A 70 5.11 -6.08 -8.35
N VAL A 71 5.68 -6.42 -7.19
CA VAL A 71 5.90 -5.46 -6.09
C VAL A 71 7.19 -5.70 -5.30
N LEU A 72 7.78 -4.63 -4.78
CA LEU A 72 8.89 -4.67 -3.85
C LEU A 72 8.38 -4.97 -2.43
N THR A 73 8.90 -6.03 -1.83
CA THR A 73 8.56 -6.47 -0.47
C THR A 73 9.78 -6.42 0.42
N ALA A 74 9.57 -6.20 1.72
CA ALA A 74 10.60 -6.07 2.73
C ALA A 74 10.32 -7.05 3.87
N TRP A 75 11.31 -7.82 4.29
CA TRP A 75 11.24 -8.65 5.50
C TRP A 75 11.92 -7.91 6.65
N ASP A 76 11.17 -7.55 7.69
CA ASP A 76 11.65 -6.75 8.85
C ASP A 76 12.27 -7.60 9.97
N GLY A 77 12.45 -8.89 9.74
CA GLY A 77 12.86 -9.86 10.76
C GLY A 77 11.70 -10.71 11.30
N LYS A 78 10.45 -10.26 11.16
CA LYS A 78 9.25 -10.90 11.70
C LYS A 78 8.11 -11.04 10.68
N ASN A 79 7.87 -10.02 9.86
CA ASN A 79 6.76 -9.92 8.92
C ASN A 79 7.25 -9.50 7.53
N TRP A 80 6.51 -9.92 6.50
CA TRP A 80 6.62 -9.32 5.17
C TRP A 80 5.81 -8.03 5.11
N ILE A 81 6.48 -6.94 4.75
CA ILE A 81 5.91 -5.62 4.53
C ILE A 81 5.95 -5.35 3.03
N ILE A 82 4.86 -4.79 2.49
CA ILE A 82 4.84 -4.37 1.09
C ILE A 82 5.31 -2.92 1.05
N ASN A 83 6.42 -2.64 0.35
CA ASN A 83 6.87 -1.27 0.09
C ASN A 83 6.09 -0.67 -1.09
N ARG A 84 4.77 -0.56 -0.93
CA ARG A 84 3.94 0.34 -1.73
C ARG A 84 4.03 1.68 -1.02
N GLY A 85 4.42 2.75 -1.72
CA GLY A 85 4.69 4.09 -1.18
C GLY A 85 3.51 4.82 -0.51
N ILE A 86 2.77 4.14 0.36
CA ILE A 86 1.70 4.67 1.22
C ILE A 86 2.17 4.44 2.66
N LYS A 87 2.77 5.48 3.26
CA LYS A 87 3.13 5.47 4.68
C LYS A 87 1.94 5.96 5.49
N VAL A 88 1.24 5.04 6.15
CA VAL A 88 0.23 5.37 7.16
C VAL A 88 0.95 5.49 8.51
N THR A 89 1.10 6.72 9.01
CA THR A 89 1.71 6.98 10.33
C THR A 89 0.59 7.27 11.31
N ALA A 90 0.29 6.34 12.21
CA ALA A 90 -0.56 6.60 13.36
C ALA A 90 0.35 6.74 14.59
N PRO A 91 0.21 7.78 15.42
CA PRO A 91 0.85 7.75 16.73
C PRO A 91 0.26 6.57 17.52
N ASP A 92 1.14 5.73 18.10
CA ASP A 92 0.83 4.46 18.77
C ASP A 92 -0.28 4.57 19.84
N SER A 93 -0.59 5.78 20.31
CA SER A 93 -1.63 6.07 21.30
C SER A 93 -3.05 6.21 20.73
N THR A 94 -3.29 6.00 19.42
CA THR A 94 -4.62 6.26 18.80
C THR A 94 -5.25 5.11 18.04
N LEU A 95 -4.55 3.99 17.82
CA LEU A 95 -5.16 2.79 17.24
C LEU A 95 -5.81 1.96 18.37
N PRO A 96 -7.11 1.66 18.31
CA PRO A 96 -7.72 0.74 19.27
C PRO A 96 -7.02 -0.62 19.23
N VAL A 97 -6.72 -1.18 20.40
CA VAL A 97 -6.04 -2.49 20.52
C VAL A 97 -6.81 -3.54 19.72
N GLY A 98 -6.10 -4.24 18.84
CA GLY A 98 -6.67 -5.31 18.00
C GLY A 98 -7.39 -4.83 16.74
N ARG A 99 -7.31 -3.55 16.37
CA ARG A 99 -7.96 -3.02 15.16
C ARG A 99 -6.96 -2.61 14.08
N GLN A 100 -7.39 -2.80 12.84
CA GLN A 100 -6.64 -2.38 11.66
C GLN A 100 -7.24 -1.08 11.12
N LEU A 101 -6.39 -0.10 10.84
CA LEU A 101 -6.79 1.07 10.06
C LEU A 101 -7.01 0.64 8.60
N ILE A 102 -8.22 0.87 8.10
CA ILE A 102 -8.67 0.52 6.76
C ILE A 102 -8.84 1.82 5.96
N ILE A 103 -8.38 1.80 4.71
CA ILE A 103 -8.60 2.87 3.74
C ILE A 103 -9.37 2.26 2.56
N ALA A 104 -10.61 2.68 2.36
CA ALA A 104 -11.39 2.35 1.17
C ALA A 104 -11.40 3.53 0.20
N MET A 105 -11.07 3.29 -1.06
CA MET A 105 -11.06 4.34 -2.08
C MET A 105 -11.61 3.82 -3.41
N GLY A 106 -12.23 4.70 -4.18
CA GLY A 106 -12.74 4.33 -5.49
C GLY A 106 -13.54 5.42 -6.19
N SER A 107 -14.09 5.06 -7.34
CA SER A 107 -15.02 5.87 -8.12
C SER A 107 -16.26 5.02 -8.41
N LYS A 108 -17.45 5.56 -8.14
CA LYS A 108 -18.73 4.89 -8.43
C LYS A 108 -19.69 5.84 -9.13
N VAL A 109 -20.45 5.34 -10.10
CA VAL A 109 -21.60 6.07 -10.65
C VAL A 109 -22.81 5.70 -9.81
N VAL A 110 -23.46 6.70 -9.22
CA VAL A 110 -24.66 6.54 -8.40
C VAL A 110 -25.80 7.38 -8.96
N ARG A 111 -27.04 6.94 -8.76
CA ARG A 111 -28.24 7.65 -9.23
C ARG A 111 -28.83 8.47 -8.11
N THR A 112 -29.06 9.76 -8.35
CA THR A 112 -29.71 10.66 -7.40
C THR A 112 -31.22 10.53 -7.42
N ASP A 113 -31.88 10.86 -6.31
CA ASP A 113 -33.33 10.97 -6.17
C ASP A 113 -33.86 12.38 -6.52
N ASN A 114 -35.14 12.65 -6.23
CA ASN A 114 -35.79 13.94 -6.46
C ASN A 114 -35.25 15.10 -5.61
N SER A 115 -34.46 14.79 -4.58
CA SER A 115 -33.82 15.75 -3.67
C SER A 115 -32.32 15.89 -3.94
N GLY A 116 -31.79 15.17 -4.94
CA GLY A 116 -30.35 15.13 -5.24
C GLY A 116 -29.56 14.16 -4.36
N LYS A 117 -30.23 13.37 -3.51
CA LYS A 117 -29.58 12.38 -2.64
C LYS A 117 -29.28 11.11 -3.43
N ALA A 118 -28.10 10.55 -3.21
CA ALA A 118 -27.68 9.25 -3.71
C ALA A 118 -27.03 8.45 -2.57
N VAL A 119 -27.01 7.13 -2.71
CA VAL A 119 -26.40 6.21 -1.75
C VAL A 119 -25.06 5.74 -2.28
N LEU A 120 -24.00 5.94 -1.49
CA LEU A 120 -22.68 5.41 -1.78
C LEU A 120 -22.36 4.27 -0.81
N ASP A 121 -22.04 3.11 -1.38
CA ASP A 121 -21.51 1.93 -0.68
C ASP A 121 -20.01 1.81 -1.00
N TYR A 122 -19.19 1.77 0.04
CA TYR A 122 -17.73 1.68 -0.04
C TYR A 122 -17.23 0.25 -0.32
N GLY A 123 -18.12 -0.74 -0.29
CA GLY A 123 -17.81 -2.16 -0.45
C GLY A 123 -17.26 -2.82 0.83
N GLN A 124 -16.83 -2.03 1.80
CA GLN A 124 -16.23 -2.45 3.07
C GLN A 124 -17.01 -1.87 4.25
N ALA A 125 -17.26 -2.69 5.27
CA ALA A 125 -17.79 -2.21 6.55
C ALA A 125 -16.66 -1.67 7.42
N PHE A 126 -16.88 -0.52 8.06
CA PHE A 126 -16.00 0.04 9.07
C PHE A 126 -16.72 -0.05 10.41
N GLU A 127 -16.06 -0.46 11.49
CA GLU A 127 -16.68 -0.37 12.81
C GLU A 127 -16.85 1.11 13.23
N TYR A 128 -15.91 1.97 12.83
CA TYR A 128 -15.99 3.43 13.00
C TYR A 128 -15.42 4.15 11.77
N VAL A 129 -16.18 5.07 11.17
CA VAL A 129 -15.68 5.97 10.11
C VAL A 129 -15.16 7.26 10.72
N ILE A 130 -13.89 7.56 10.49
CA ILE A 130 -13.22 8.73 11.06
C ILE A 130 -13.40 9.95 10.13
N ALA A 131 -13.21 9.74 8.83
CA ALA A 131 -13.29 10.82 7.84
C ALA A 131 -13.61 10.28 6.43
N PRO A 132 -14.77 10.62 5.85
CA PRO A 132 -15.02 10.48 4.43
C PRO A 132 -14.55 11.75 3.69
N MET A 133 -13.66 11.58 2.71
CA MET A 133 -13.39 12.58 1.67
C MET A 133 -14.11 12.14 0.40
N ILE A 134 -15.07 12.94 -0.06
CA ILE A 134 -15.86 12.63 -1.26
C ILE A 134 -15.83 13.83 -2.19
N ALA A 135 -15.48 13.60 -3.46
CA ALA A 135 -15.51 14.59 -4.52
C ALA A 135 -16.26 14.02 -5.71
N THR A 136 -17.32 14.70 -6.17
CA THR A 136 -18.02 14.32 -7.41
C THR A 136 -17.18 14.71 -8.62
N GLY A 137 -17.10 13.80 -9.59
CA GLY A 137 -16.18 13.89 -10.72
C GLY A 137 -16.74 14.51 -12.00
N ASP A 138 -18.05 14.76 -12.07
CA ASP A 138 -18.67 15.20 -13.32
C ASP A 138 -19.11 16.67 -13.22
N GLY A 139 -18.15 17.59 -13.45
CA GLY A 139 -18.39 18.95 -13.93
C GLY A 139 -19.17 19.95 -13.06
N VAL A 140 -19.71 19.58 -11.90
CA VAL A 140 -20.47 20.52 -11.05
C VAL A 140 -20.18 20.33 -9.56
N ALA A 141 -19.78 21.46 -8.96
CA ALA A 141 -19.56 21.81 -7.57
C ALA A 141 -19.68 20.71 -6.48
N ALA A 142 -18.63 20.67 -5.66
CA ALA A 142 -18.43 19.86 -4.47
C ALA A 142 -19.72 19.57 -3.66
N PRO A 143 -20.13 18.31 -3.50
CA PRO A 143 -21.21 17.95 -2.61
C PRO A 143 -20.72 18.05 -1.18
N PHE A 144 -21.40 18.89 -0.39
CA PHE A 144 -21.36 18.77 1.06
C PHE A 144 -21.85 17.36 1.42
N VAL A 145 -20.97 16.55 2.02
CA VAL A 145 -21.36 15.23 2.52
C VAL A 145 -21.96 15.42 3.90
N SER A 146 -23.30 15.37 3.98
CA SER A 146 -24.01 15.16 5.23
C SER A 146 -23.75 13.73 5.69
N ARG A 147 -23.07 13.59 6.85
CA ARG A 147 -22.68 12.28 7.41
C ARG A 147 -23.87 11.64 8.13
N GLY A 148 -24.57 10.75 7.45
CA GLY A 148 -25.39 9.71 8.07
C GLY A 148 -24.75 8.36 7.78
N GLN A 149 -23.95 7.84 8.70
CA GLN A 149 -23.45 6.47 8.58
C GLN A 149 -24.62 5.54 8.80
N TRP A 150 -24.87 4.67 7.84
CA TRP A 150 -25.92 3.67 7.97
C TRP A 150 -25.55 2.71 9.10
N GLY A 151 -26.53 2.12 9.80
CA GLY A 151 -26.26 1.21 10.92
C GLY A 151 -25.50 -0.07 10.54
N ASN A 152 -25.31 -0.33 9.25
CA ASN A 152 -24.46 -1.41 8.73
C ASN A 152 -23.01 -0.96 8.45
N TYR A 153 -22.72 0.33 8.61
CA TYR A 153 -21.42 0.96 8.51
C TYR A 153 -20.67 0.77 7.18
N ARG A 154 -21.39 0.48 6.08
CA ARG A 154 -20.82 0.24 4.73
C ARG A 154 -20.90 1.43 3.78
N GLY A 155 -21.57 2.51 4.18
CA GLY A 155 -21.86 3.61 3.26
C GLY A 155 -22.40 4.87 3.93
N CYS A 156 -22.67 5.86 3.08
CA CYS A 156 -23.26 7.13 3.46
C CYS A 156 -24.21 7.67 2.39
N ASP A 157 -24.99 8.66 2.79
CA ASP A 157 -25.73 9.50 1.86
C ASP A 157 -24.81 10.56 1.23
N VAL A 158 -24.96 10.79 -0.07
CA VAL A 158 -24.28 11.84 -0.83
C VAL A 158 -25.35 12.74 -1.43
N PHE A 159 -25.17 14.06 -1.35
CA PHE A 159 -26.12 15.03 -1.90
C PHE A 159 -25.46 15.84 -3.01
N ALA A 160 -25.92 15.65 -4.25
CA ALA A 160 -25.36 16.31 -5.41
C ALA A 160 -26.16 17.56 -5.78
N TYR A 161 -25.46 18.68 -5.94
CA TYR A 161 -26.03 19.98 -6.27
C TYR A 161 -25.30 20.63 -7.45
N TYR A 162 -26.03 21.40 -8.24
CA TYR A 162 -25.44 22.31 -9.19
C TYR A 162 -24.75 23.48 -8.46
N ALA A 163 -23.86 24.21 -9.16
CA ALA A 163 -23.15 25.36 -8.58
C ALA A 163 -24.09 26.47 -8.08
N ASN A 164 -25.33 26.52 -8.61
CA ASN A 164 -26.38 27.44 -8.17
C ASN A 164 -27.19 26.92 -6.96
N GLY A 165 -26.77 25.82 -6.32
CA GLY A 165 -27.43 25.22 -5.17
C GLY A 165 -28.66 24.36 -5.49
N GLN A 166 -29.08 24.25 -6.75
CA GLN A 166 -30.20 23.39 -7.13
C GLN A 166 -29.78 21.92 -7.09
N PRO A 167 -30.61 20.99 -6.56
CA PRO A 167 -30.26 19.58 -6.53
C PRO A 167 -30.19 18.98 -7.94
N ILE A 168 -29.23 18.09 -8.15
CA ILE A 168 -29.12 17.30 -9.39
C ILE A 168 -30.06 16.12 -9.25
N LYS A 169 -31.27 16.22 -9.82
CA LYS A 169 -32.34 15.25 -9.62
C LYS A 169 -32.31 14.10 -10.64
N ASN A 170 -32.62 12.88 -10.21
CA ASN A 170 -32.87 11.70 -11.06
C ASN A 170 -31.79 11.42 -12.12
N THR A 171 -30.53 11.72 -11.81
CA THR A 171 -29.42 11.68 -12.76
C THR A 171 -28.28 10.83 -12.22
N ASN A 172 -27.50 10.24 -13.12
CA ASN A 172 -26.30 9.52 -12.75
C ASN A 172 -25.16 10.52 -12.49
N VAL A 173 -24.51 10.39 -11.33
CA VAL A 173 -23.37 11.21 -10.95
C VAL A 173 -22.19 10.32 -10.59
N ARG A 174 -21.00 10.67 -11.05
CA ARG A 174 -19.76 10.03 -10.59
C ARG A 174 -19.34 10.59 -9.25
N VAL A 175 -19.08 9.69 -8.32
CA VAL A 175 -18.60 9.98 -6.96
C VAL A 175 -17.24 9.30 -6.78
N ASN A 176 -16.21 10.11 -6.58
CA ASN A 176 -14.90 9.65 -6.13
C ASN A 176 -14.85 9.74 -4.61
N TYR A 177 -14.32 8.72 -3.95
CA TYR A 177 -14.29 8.65 -2.50
C TYR A 177 -12.98 8.08 -1.97
N LEU A 178 -12.62 8.57 -0.78
CA LEU A 178 -11.61 8.02 0.12
C LEU A 178 -12.23 8.02 1.52
N VAL A 179 -12.26 6.86 2.16
CA VAL A 179 -12.84 6.66 3.49
C VAL A 179 -11.80 6.01 4.37
N ILE A 180 -11.58 6.60 5.54
CA ILE A 180 -10.66 6.11 6.56
C ILE A 180 -11.46 5.70 7.79
N GLY A 181 -11.22 4.48 8.29
CA GLY A 181 -11.85 3.95 9.48
C GLY A 181 -11.15 2.69 9.98
N TRP A 182 -11.68 2.08 11.04
CA TRP A 182 -11.27 0.76 11.52
C TRP A 182 -12.50 -0.08 11.80
#